data_AF-A0A7V4ZZR4-F1
#
_entry.id   AF-A0A7V4ZZR4-F1
#
_cell.length_a   1.000
_cell.length_b   1.000
_cell.length_c   1.000
_cell.angle_alpha   90.00
_cell.angle_beta   90.00
_cell.angle_gamma   90.00
#
_symmetry.space_group_name_H-M   'P 1'
#
loop_
_entity.id
_entity.type
_entity.pdbx_description
1 polymer ?
#
loop_
_entity_poly.entity_id
_entity_poly.type
_entity_poly.pdbx_seq_one_letter_code
_entity_poly.pdbx_strand_id
1 'polypeptide(L)'
;MTDTIPRLESRPGGLNIYYKGKYLYHEQSPEEHTRIRASSIPLPEKSIVLVPSPLLGYGIKELLKRLSPSSHLLCLEKDQLLMDIALRMFIPQIEQDPRVSFIRTDSIPALIEFLEKKIDFTRFRKILLVPLNRGYILYRSFYDEVQKQLLMHLERVHRNRLTTLRLGKRWMTNLFQNLPYLANAFSLEQFRIRRPPVVVGAGESLEDRFPWIAKVRDAVYLVAVDTALPVLSSLGIRPDLAVSVDSQATNLQDFLSLPYEGIPLAADLTVYPGILRNWKGPLYLFLTRFESLRWFEDPLVASMLPSMVPPLGSVGNIALYIACTYSDPSLPILCLGMDFHYTPGKPHARGSYTHRVHVSRHHRLDPSPLLESGLNRQKGLARLSNGQMVRADPVLQSFQEVARTICQGERRVYTLSSRGLDFGALPLTDFHGVTSLLGEILPSEKSLPGELPPPPFHWDKRQVLRFLHEVYEKLEEAEAGIEKEMKGTCRTLESLDFLFLDLPERPLLETSGSYESFSESLSVRLVSNIKYYRRLLSRIQRLINLPMT
;
A
#
# COMPACT_ATOMS: atom_id res chain seq x y z
N MET A 1 -9.77 -50.10 3.32
CA MET A 1 -9.69 -48.97 4.29
C MET A 1 -8.22 -48.63 4.60
N THR A 2 -7.37 -48.47 3.58
CA THR A 2 -5.89 -48.39 3.74
C THR A 2 -5.26 -47.13 3.12
N ASP A 3 -6.06 -46.17 2.66
CA ASP A 3 -5.59 -45.00 1.88
C ASP A 3 -5.33 -43.73 2.72
N THR A 4 -5.38 -43.80 4.05
CA THR A 4 -5.29 -42.61 4.93
C THR A 4 -3.87 -42.30 5.41
N ILE A 5 -2.91 -43.21 5.31
CA ILE A 5 -1.54 -43.02 5.79
C ILE A 5 -0.55 -43.29 4.64
N PRO A 6 0.41 -42.38 4.38
CA PRO A 6 1.44 -42.60 3.37
C PRO A 6 2.35 -43.76 3.76
N ARG A 7 2.61 -44.68 2.84
CA ARG A 7 3.49 -45.84 3.03
C ARG A 7 4.79 -45.68 2.25
N LEU A 8 5.92 -45.87 2.94
CA LEU A 8 7.23 -45.96 2.30
C LEU A 8 7.44 -47.37 1.77
N GLU A 9 7.70 -47.49 0.47
CA GLU A 9 7.92 -48.77 -0.20
C GLU A 9 9.25 -48.76 -0.94
N SER A 10 10.04 -49.82 -0.79
CA SER A 10 11.29 -50.00 -1.54
C SER A 10 11.00 -50.41 -2.98
N ARG A 11 11.63 -49.73 -3.95
CA ARG A 11 11.52 -49.99 -5.39
C ARG A 11 12.91 -50.10 -6.01
N PRO A 12 13.05 -50.72 -7.20
CA PRO A 12 14.36 -50.93 -7.87
C PRO A 12 15.22 -49.67 -8.12
N GLY A 13 14.69 -48.46 -7.92
CA GLY A 13 15.43 -47.20 -8.07
C GLY A 13 15.27 -46.22 -6.90
N GLY A 14 15.00 -46.73 -5.69
CA GLY A 14 14.91 -45.94 -4.45
C GLY A 14 13.62 -46.15 -3.67
N LEU A 15 13.45 -45.38 -2.60
CA LEU A 15 12.20 -45.37 -1.83
C LEU A 15 11.10 -44.65 -2.62
N ASN A 16 9.87 -45.14 -2.54
CA ASN A 16 8.70 -44.48 -3.08
C ASN A 16 7.65 -44.31 -1.99
N ILE A 17 6.74 -43.35 -2.17
CA ILE A 17 5.62 -43.11 -1.26
C ILE A 17 4.34 -43.54 -1.99
N TYR A 18 3.63 -44.52 -1.44
CA TYR A 18 2.27 -44.85 -1.87
C TYR A 18 1.27 -44.15 -0.95
N TYR A 19 0.45 -43.27 -1.53
CA TYR A 19 -0.53 -42.49 -0.78
C TYR A 19 -1.74 -42.14 -1.64
N LYS A 20 -2.95 -42.23 -1.06
CA LYS A 20 -4.24 -41.98 -1.73
C LYS A 20 -4.36 -42.70 -3.08
N GLY A 21 -4.08 -44.00 -3.09
CA GLY A 21 -4.19 -44.85 -4.27
C GLY A 21 -3.12 -44.66 -5.36
N LYS A 22 -2.01 -43.93 -5.10
CA LYS A 22 -0.99 -43.63 -6.13
C LYS A 22 0.43 -43.66 -5.56
N TYR A 23 1.40 -44.02 -6.39
CA TYR A 23 2.80 -43.71 -6.14
C TYR A 23 3.08 -42.23 -6.41
N LEU A 24 3.80 -41.58 -5.50
CA LEU A 24 4.11 -40.16 -5.64
C LEU A 24 5.36 -39.92 -6.49
N TYR A 25 6.26 -40.89 -6.63
CA TYR A 25 7.37 -40.85 -7.59
C TYR A 25 7.16 -41.85 -8.73
N HIS A 26 8.04 -41.80 -9.74
CA HIS A 26 8.06 -42.80 -10.81
C HIS A 26 8.20 -44.21 -10.22
N GLU A 27 7.37 -45.16 -10.68
CA GLU A 27 7.22 -46.46 -9.99
C GLU A 27 8.47 -47.32 -10.04
N GLN A 28 9.21 -47.26 -11.15
CA GLN A 28 10.38 -48.11 -11.39
C GLN A 28 11.71 -47.40 -11.08
N SER A 29 11.73 -46.07 -11.10
CA SER A 29 12.96 -45.26 -11.00
C SER A 29 12.70 -43.93 -10.27
N PRO A 30 12.24 -43.98 -9.00
CA PRO A 30 11.75 -42.81 -8.29
C PRO A 30 12.80 -41.70 -8.14
N GLU A 31 14.04 -42.05 -7.81
CA GLU A 31 15.12 -41.08 -7.65
C GLU A 31 15.63 -40.55 -8.99
N GLU A 32 16.03 -41.44 -9.90
CA GLU A 32 16.70 -41.07 -11.15
C GLU A 32 15.82 -40.21 -12.06
N HIS A 33 14.55 -40.56 -12.24
CA HIS A 33 13.63 -39.80 -13.08
C HIS A 33 13.44 -38.37 -12.53
N THR A 34 13.38 -38.23 -11.20
CA THR A 34 13.22 -36.93 -10.54
C THR A 34 14.48 -36.09 -10.66
N ARG A 35 15.67 -36.72 -10.53
CA ARG A 35 16.98 -36.10 -10.67
C ARG A 35 17.23 -35.56 -12.08
N ILE A 36 16.88 -36.35 -13.11
CA ILE A 36 16.96 -35.94 -14.52
C ILE A 36 16.07 -34.73 -14.76
N ARG A 37 14.81 -34.78 -14.28
CA ARG A 37 13.87 -33.66 -14.42
C ARG A 37 14.37 -32.39 -13.72
N ALA A 38 14.88 -32.49 -12.49
CA ALA A 38 15.46 -31.35 -11.79
C ALA A 38 16.64 -30.74 -12.57
N SER A 39 17.48 -31.61 -13.15
CA SER A 39 18.65 -31.19 -13.94
C SER A 39 18.27 -30.55 -15.29
N SER A 40 17.09 -30.81 -15.85
CA SER A 40 16.67 -30.18 -17.11
C SER A 40 16.03 -28.80 -16.93
N ILE A 41 15.64 -28.42 -15.71
CA ILE A 41 14.88 -27.19 -15.47
C ILE A 41 15.80 -25.95 -15.50
N PRO A 42 15.51 -24.94 -16.33
CA PRO A 42 16.22 -23.67 -16.29
C PRO A 42 15.98 -22.93 -14.97
N LEU A 43 17.07 -22.50 -14.32
CA LEU A 43 17.02 -21.74 -13.08
C LEU A 43 17.58 -20.33 -13.33
N PRO A 44 16.75 -19.39 -13.79
CA PRO A 44 17.15 -18.00 -13.94
C PRO A 44 17.47 -17.39 -12.58
N GLU A 45 18.40 -16.45 -12.57
CA GLU A 45 18.74 -15.67 -11.38
C GLU A 45 17.55 -14.84 -10.89
N LYS A 46 17.65 -14.37 -9.63
CA LYS A 46 16.61 -13.56 -8.98
C LYS A 46 15.25 -14.25 -9.04
N SER A 47 15.18 -15.56 -8.80
CA SER A 47 13.92 -16.31 -8.83
C SER A 47 13.58 -16.92 -7.47
N ILE A 48 12.29 -17.04 -7.18
CA ILE A 48 11.79 -17.94 -6.14
C ILE A 48 11.36 -19.24 -6.84
N VAL A 49 12.02 -20.34 -6.51
CA VAL A 49 11.75 -21.68 -7.03
C VAL A 49 10.84 -22.40 -6.03
N LEU A 50 9.55 -22.48 -6.35
CA LEU A 50 8.53 -23.18 -5.58
C LEU A 50 8.54 -24.67 -5.94
N VAL A 51 8.97 -25.51 -5.01
CA VAL A 51 8.87 -26.98 -5.10
C VAL A 51 7.68 -27.44 -4.28
N PRO A 52 6.55 -27.80 -4.93
CA PRO A 52 5.40 -28.36 -4.25
C PRO A 52 5.68 -29.80 -3.84
N SER A 53 5.27 -30.16 -2.62
CA SER A 53 5.40 -31.48 -2.04
C SER A 53 6.84 -32.03 -2.10
N PRO A 54 7.75 -31.60 -1.20
CA PRO A 54 9.16 -31.97 -1.26
C PRO A 54 9.41 -33.47 -1.01
N LEU A 55 8.52 -34.16 -0.29
CA LEU A 55 8.56 -35.60 -0.05
C LEU A 55 9.95 -36.11 0.40
N LEU A 56 10.56 -37.04 -0.32
CA LEU A 56 11.88 -37.62 -0.02
C LEU A 56 13.04 -36.74 -0.50
N GLY A 57 12.77 -35.59 -1.11
CA GLY A 57 13.79 -34.64 -1.54
C GLY A 57 14.53 -34.97 -2.84
N TYR A 58 14.11 -36.00 -3.57
CA TYR A 58 14.71 -36.33 -4.86
C TYR A 58 14.68 -35.14 -5.82
N GLY A 59 15.82 -34.85 -6.44
CA GLY A 59 16.02 -33.72 -7.34
C GLY A 59 16.23 -32.35 -6.65
N ILE A 60 15.91 -32.19 -5.36
CA ILE A 60 16.00 -30.89 -4.69
C ILE A 60 17.46 -30.48 -4.46
N LYS A 61 18.34 -31.45 -4.14
CA LYS A 61 19.79 -31.17 -4.02
C LYS A 61 20.39 -30.70 -5.34
N GLU A 62 19.96 -31.27 -6.46
CA GLU A 62 20.39 -30.87 -7.80
C GLU A 62 19.94 -29.44 -8.12
N LEU A 63 18.71 -29.08 -7.77
CA LEU A 63 18.23 -27.70 -7.87
C LEU A 63 19.09 -26.76 -7.02
N LEU A 64 19.34 -27.10 -5.74
CA LEU A 64 20.07 -26.26 -4.80
C LEU A 64 21.53 -26.02 -5.21
N LYS A 65 22.20 -27.04 -5.76
CA LYS A 65 23.57 -26.92 -6.30
C LYS A 65 23.67 -25.91 -7.44
N ARG A 66 22.61 -25.80 -8.25
CA ARG A 66 22.54 -24.89 -9.41
C ARG A 66 21.85 -23.56 -9.11
N LEU A 67 21.24 -23.43 -7.94
CA LEU A 67 20.51 -22.25 -7.54
C LEU A 67 21.48 -21.08 -7.35
N SER A 68 21.27 -20.00 -8.10
CA SER A 68 22.06 -18.77 -7.94
C SER A 68 21.95 -18.24 -6.49
N PRO A 69 23.02 -17.66 -5.91
CA PRO A 69 22.95 -16.99 -4.60
C PRO A 69 21.92 -15.84 -4.52
N SER A 70 21.48 -15.33 -5.67
CA SER A 70 20.43 -14.31 -5.79
C SER A 70 19.00 -14.88 -5.80
N SER A 71 18.85 -16.20 -5.73
CA SER A 71 17.57 -16.92 -5.85
C SER A 71 17.26 -17.68 -4.55
N HIS A 72 15.99 -18.06 -4.39
CA HIS A 72 15.49 -18.71 -3.18
C HIS A 72 14.69 -19.96 -3.53
N LEU A 73 14.86 -21.03 -2.76
CA LEU A 73 14.13 -22.28 -2.89
C LEU A 73 13.05 -22.37 -1.81
N LEU A 74 11.80 -22.49 -2.24
CA LEU A 74 10.64 -22.64 -1.36
C LEU A 74 10.07 -24.07 -1.49
N CYS A 75 10.25 -24.89 -0.47
CA CYS A 75 9.63 -26.21 -0.36
C CYS A 75 8.28 -26.09 0.38
N LEU A 76 7.17 -26.25 -0.33
CA LEU A 76 5.83 -26.08 0.23
C LEU A 76 5.09 -27.41 0.26
N GLU A 77 4.55 -27.77 1.42
CA GLU A 77 3.66 -28.92 1.56
C GLU A 77 2.31 -28.51 2.14
N LYS A 78 1.23 -29.06 1.60
CA LYS A 78 -0.13 -28.87 2.15
C LYS A 78 -0.47 -29.92 3.18
N ASP A 79 -0.07 -31.17 2.94
CA ASP A 79 -0.46 -32.33 3.75
C ASP A 79 0.51 -32.58 4.91
N GLN A 80 0.00 -32.59 6.13
CA GLN A 80 0.80 -32.80 7.34
C GLN A 80 1.58 -34.12 7.29
N LEU A 81 0.97 -35.22 6.81
CA LEU A 81 1.62 -36.53 6.82
C LEU A 81 2.78 -36.60 5.82
N LEU A 82 2.66 -35.90 4.69
CA LEU A 82 3.74 -35.78 3.72
C LEU A 82 4.84 -34.84 4.21
N MET A 83 4.49 -33.78 4.95
CA MET A 83 5.48 -32.92 5.59
C MET A 83 6.28 -33.69 6.64
N ASP A 84 5.63 -34.52 7.46
CA ASP A 84 6.32 -35.33 8.47
C ASP A 84 7.38 -36.26 7.84
N ILE A 85 7.08 -36.82 6.67
CA ILE A 85 8.05 -37.61 5.89
C ILE A 85 9.21 -36.71 5.45
N ALA A 86 8.93 -35.54 4.87
CA ALA A 86 9.98 -34.63 4.41
C ALA A 86 10.88 -34.15 5.55
N LEU A 87 10.31 -33.78 6.70
CA LEU A 87 11.03 -33.34 7.89
C LEU A 87 11.95 -34.43 8.46
N ARG A 88 11.55 -35.70 8.40
CA ARG A 88 12.38 -36.81 8.89
C ARG A 88 13.45 -37.22 7.90
N MET A 89 13.09 -37.27 6.62
CA MET A 89 13.94 -37.93 5.62
C MET A 89 14.89 -36.97 4.91
N PHE A 90 14.50 -35.70 4.74
CA PHE A 90 15.20 -34.82 3.80
C PHE A 90 15.51 -33.40 4.31
N ILE A 91 14.56 -32.70 4.93
CA ILE A 91 14.74 -31.31 5.33
C ILE A 91 16.00 -31.05 6.20
N PRO A 92 16.38 -31.93 7.17
CA PRO A 92 17.60 -31.75 7.97
C PRO A 92 18.88 -31.64 7.13
N GLN A 93 18.85 -32.11 5.89
CA GLN A 93 19.98 -32.08 4.97
C GLN A 93 20.16 -30.72 4.27
N ILE A 94 19.14 -29.84 4.30
CA ILE A 94 19.16 -28.54 3.61
C ILE A 94 18.71 -27.36 4.48
N GLU A 95 18.20 -27.59 5.69
CA GLU A 95 17.63 -26.55 6.55
C GLU A 95 18.62 -25.47 6.99
N GLN A 96 19.93 -25.77 6.94
CA GLN A 96 21.00 -24.83 7.27
C GLN A 96 21.36 -23.90 6.10
N ASP A 97 20.88 -24.17 4.88
CA ASP A 97 21.15 -23.30 3.73
C ASP A 97 20.22 -22.07 3.78
N PRO A 98 20.77 -20.83 3.85
CA PRO A 98 19.96 -19.62 3.97
C PRO A 98 19.09 -19.34 2.75
N ARG A 99 19.36 -19.98 1.60
CA ARG A 99 18.57 -19.85 0.36
C ARG A 99 17.35 -20.77 0.35
N VAL A 100 17.09 -21.49 1.44
CA VAL A 100 16.01 -22.47 1.53
C VAL A 100 14.99 -22.01 2.56
N SER A 101 13.72 -22.15 2.19
CA SER A 101 12.62 -22.13 3.15
C SER A 101 11.72 -23.33 2.90
N PHE A 102 11.25 -23.94 3.99
CA PHE A 102 10.29 -25.01 3.93
C PHE A 102 9.14 -24.69 4.89
N ILE A 103 7.92 -24.98 4.47
CA ILE A 103 6.73 -24.68 5.28
C ILE A 103 5.60 -25.64 4.93
N ARG A 104 4.86 -26.06 5.96
CA ARG A 104 3.57 -26.70 5.79
C ARG A 104 2.47 -25.70 6.08
N THR A 105 1.60 -25.48 5.10
CA THR A 105 0.43 -24.62 5.23
C THR A 105 -0.60 -24.94 4.15
N ASP A 106 -1.87 -24.79 4.49
CA ASP A 106 -3.01 -24.76 3.58
C ASP A 106 -3.57 -23.32 3.42
N SER A 107 -2.96 -22.35 4.10
CA SER A 107 -3.28 -20.93 4.06
C SER A 107 -2.23 -20.17 3.26
N ILE A 108 -2.66 -19.63 2.11
CA ILE A 108 -1.83 -18.76 1.26
C ILE A 108 -1.48 -17.43 1.95
N PRO A 109 -2.41 -16.75 2.67
CA PRO A 109 -2.05 -15.56 3.44
C PRO A 109 -0.94 -15.83 4.45
N ALA A 110 -1.01 -16.94 5.20
CA ALA A 110 0.02 -17.31 6.17
C ALA A 110 1.37 -17.64 5.49
N LEU A 111 1.35 -18.22 4.29
CA LEU A 111 2.56 -18.44 3.49
C LEU A 111 3.24 -17.12 3.13
N ILE A 112 2.48 -16.16 2.62
CA ILE A 112 3.01 -14.85 2.21
C ILE A 112 3.59 -14.13 3.44
N GLU A 113 2.86 -14.09 4.55
CA GLU A 113 3.34 -13.47 5.79
C GLU A 113 4.64 -14.12 6.30
N PHE A 114 4.75 -15.45 6.25
CA PHE A 114 5.98 -16.16 6.61
C PHE A 114 7.14 -15.75 5.70
N LEU A 115 6.91 -15.66 4.38
CA LEU A 115 7.95 -15.28 3.43
C LEU A 115 8.38 -13.82 3.59
N GLU A 116 7.45 -12.89 3.79
CA GLU A 116 7.76 -11.47 4.02
C GLU A 116 8.70 -11.26 5.21
N LYS A 117 8.59 -12.11 6.25
CA LYS A 117 9.48 -12.09 7.42
C LYS A 117 10.84 -12.76 7.18
N LYS A 118 10.94 -13.66 6.20
CA LYS A 118 12.13 -14.50 5.97
C LYS A 118 13.00 -14.01 4.82
N ILE A 119 12.41 -13.42 3.78
CA ILE A 119 13.11 -13.03 2.54
C ILE A 119 12.70 -11.63 2.08
N ASP A 120 13.66 -10.94 1.46
CA ASP A 120 13.39 -9.67 0.79
C ASP A 120 12.88 -9.91 -0.64
N PHE A 121 11.57 -9.73 -0.82
CA PHE A 121 10.90 -9.90 -2.12
C PHE A 121 11.44 -8.97 -3.21
N THR A 122 12.05 -7.82 -2.87
CA THR A 122 12.52 -6.83 -3.86
C THR A 122 13.69 -7.34 -4.71
N ARG A 123 14.39 -8.39 -4.23
CA ARG A 123 15.52 -9.04 -4.89
C ARG A 123 15.11 -9.98 -6.02
N PHE A 124 13.88 -10.48 -6.01
CA PHE A 124 13.40 -11.46 -6.98
C PHE A 124 12.70 -10.79 -8.16
N ARG A 125 12.54 -11.52 -9.27
CA ARG A 125 11.91 -11.08 -10.52
C ARG A 125 10.97 -12.13 -11.10
N LYS A 126 11.08 -13.39 -10.65
CA LYS A 126 10.31 -14.52 -11.18
C LYS A 126 9.89 -15.46 -10.05
N ILE A 127 8.72 -16.08 -10.22
CA ILE A 127 8.26 -17.24 -9.44
C ILE A 127 8.19 -18.44 -10.38
N LEU A 128 8.86 -19.53 -10.02
CA LEU A 128 8.88 -20.76 -10.81
C LEU A 128 8.25 -21.90 -10.03
N LEU A 129 7.16 -22.47 -10.53
CA LEU A 129 6.59 -23.70 -10.01
C LEU A 129 7.31 -24.91 -10.62
N VAL A 130 7.99 -25.69 -9.77
CA VAL A 130 8.82 -26.83 -10.16
C VAL A 130 8.27 -28.11 -9.52
N PRO A 131 7.22 -28.71 -10.10
CA PRO A 131 6.69 -29.97 -9.59
C PRO A 131 7.64 -31.11 -9.98
N LEU A 132 8.32 -31.69 -9.00
CA LEU A 132 9.28 -32.77 -9.23
C LEU A 132 8.62 -34.16 -9.19
N ASN A 133 7.46 -34.28 -8.53
CA ASN A 133 6.78 -35.55 -8.27
C ASN A 133 5.25 -35.39 -8.36
N ARG A 134 4.51 -36.49 -8.14
CA ARG A 134 3.04 -36.54 -8.22
C ARG A 134 2.33 -36.06 -6.93
N GLY A 135 3.04 -35.72 -5.87
CA GLY A 135 2.49 -35.05 -4.68
C GLY A 135 1.81 -33.72 -5.04
N TYR A 136 2.34 -33.00 -6.03
CA TYR A 136 1.68 -31.85 -6.64
C TYR A 136 0.26 -32.15 -7.15
N ILE A 137 0.03 -33.32 -7.75
CA ILE A 137 -1.27 -33.70 -8.33
C ILE A 137 -2.34 -33.85 -7.25
N LEU A 138 -1.96 -34.28 -6.03
CA LEU A 138 -2.92 -34.47 -4.93
C LEU A 138 -3.61 -33.16 -4.55
N TYR A 139 -2.91 -32.02 -4.67
CA TYR A 139 -3.40 -30.70 -4.27
C TYR A 139 -3.12 -29.64 -5.32
N ARG A 140 -3.27 -30.00 -6.60
CA ARG A 140 -2.91 -29.15 -7.75
C ARG A 140 -3.49 -27.75 -7.69
N SER A 141 -4.80 -27.65 -7.44
CA SER A 141 -5.51 -26.36 -7.36
C SER A 141 -4.91 -25.43 -6.31
N PHE A 142 -4.46 -25.97 -5.17
CA PHE A 142 -3.81 -25.18 -4.13
C PHE A 142 -2.43 -24.69 -4.57
N TYR A 143 -1.59 -25.57 -5.11
CA TYR A 143 -0.24 -25.18 -5.53
C TYR A 143 -0.24 -24.20 -6.72
N ASP A 144 -1.17 -24.36 -7.66
CA ASP A 144 -1.36 -23.43 -8.78
C ASP A 144 -1.82 -22.05 -8.27
N GLU A 145 -2.75 -22.01 -7.30
CA GLU A 145 -3.19 -20.77 -6.69
C GLU A 145 -2.07 -20.10 -5.87
N VAL A 146 -1.24 -20.88 -5.16
CA VAL A 146 -0.05 -20.36 -4.47
C VAL A 146 0.89 -19.66 -5.46
N GLN A 147 1.21 -20.29 -6.59
CA GLN A 147 2.10 -19.68 -7.59
C GLN A 147 1.53 -18.35 -8.09
N LYS A 148 0.23 -18.33 -8.41
CA LYS A 148 -0.47 -17.13 -8.88
C LYS A 148 -0.44 -16.01 -7.84
N GLN A 149 -0.75 -16.31 -6.59
CA GLN A 149 -0.76 -15.33 -5.50
C GLN A 149 0.65 -14.79 -5.18
N LEU A 150 1.67 -15.64 -5.21
CA LEU A 150 3.07 -15.21 -5.08
C LEU A 150 3.51 -14.30 -6.22
N LEU A 151 3.07 -14.58 -7.46
CA LEU A 151 3.37 -13.72 -8.61
C LEU A 151 2.70 -12.34 -8.45
N MET A 152 1.41 -12.30 -8.11
CA MET A 152 0.69 -11.04 -7.87
C MET A 152 1.31 -10.24 -6.72
N HIS A 153 1.74 -10.92 -5.65
CA HIS A 153 2.45 -10.31 -4.54
C HIS A 153 3.79 -9.71 -5.00
N LEU A 154 4.62 -10.46 -5.73
CA LEU A 154 5.89 -9.99 -6.27
C LEU A 154 5.72 -8.76 -7.18
N GLU A 155 4.72 -8.78 -8.05
CA GLU A 155 4.40 -7.61 -8.89
C GLU A 155 3.99 -6.39 -8.05
N ARG A 156 3.21 -6.59 -6.99
CA ARG A 156 2.83 -5.52 -6.05
C ARG A 156 4.06 -4.92 -5.37
N VAL A 157 4.98 -5.75 -4.89
CA VAL A 157 6.25 -5.31 -4.28
C VAL A 157 7.05 -4.45 -5.26
N HIS A 158 7.19 -4.88 -6.52
CA HIS A 158 7.90 -4.09 -7.53
C HIS A 158 7.21 -2.79 -7.90
N ARG A 159 5.88 -2.79 -8.04
CA ARG A 159 5.12 -1.55 -8.29
C ARG A 159 5.33 -0.56 -7.16
N ASN A 160 5.21 -1.01 -5.90
CA ASN A 160 5.44 -0.16 -4.74
C ASN A 160 6.87 0.38 -4.72
N ARG A 161 7.87 -0.47 -4.98
CA ARG A 161 9.28 -0.04 -5.05
C ARG A 161 9.51 1.01 -6.13
N LEU A 162 8.94 0.85 -7.33
CA LEU A 162 9.03 1.84 -8.40
C LEU A 162 8.38 3.16 -8.00
N THR A 163 7.25 3.12 -7.29
CA THR A 163 6.61 4.32 -6.74
C THR A 163 7.53 4.99 -5.71
N THR A 164 8.11 4.24 -4.77
CA THR A 164 9.04 4.77 -3.77
C THR A 164 10.28 5.38 -4.42
N LEU A 165 10.86 4.75 -5.45
CA LEU A 165 12.00 5.31 -6.18
C LEU A 165 11.67 6.65 -6.85
N ARG A 166 10.43 6.81 -7.34
CA ARG A 166 9.98 8.02 -8.02
C ARG A 166 9.54 9.13 -7.06
N LEU A 167 8.88 8.76 -5.97
CA LEU A 167 8.19 9.70 -5.08
C LEU A 167 8.82 9.83 -3.70
N GLY A 168 9.68 8.91 -3.26
CA GLY A 168 10.20 8.85 -1.89
C GLY A 168 10.95 10.10 -1.47
N LYS A 169 11.87 10.60 -2.30
CA LYS A 169 12.53 11.88 -2.04
C LYS A 169 11.56 13.06 -2.00
N ARG A 170 10.49 13.03 -2.81
CA ARG A 170 9.43 14.05 -2.79
C ARG A 170 8.61 13.97 -1.51
N TRP A 171 8.22 12.78 -1.06
CA TRP A 171 7.50 12.59 0.19
C TRP A 171 8.29 13.13 1.38
N MET A 172 9.58 12.79 1.48
CA MET A 172 10.44 13.33 2.55
C MET A 172 10.67 14.84 2.43
N THR A 173 10.87 15.35 1.22
CA THR A 173 10.99 16.80 0.98
C THR A 173 9.75 17.54 1.46
N ASN A 174 8.58 17.05 1.07
CA ASN A 174 7.30 17.63 1.45
C ASN A 174 7.08 17.51 2.96
N LEU A 175 7.39 16.36 3.57
CA LEU A 175 7.33 16.15 5.01
C LEU A 175 8.10 17.25 5.74
N PHE A 176 9.39 17.44 5.41
CA PHE A 176 10.18 18.50 6.05
C PHE A 176 9.63 19.90 5.77
N GLN A 177 9.17 20.19 4.55
CA GLN A 177 8.56 21.47 4.20
C GLN A 177 7.26 21.75 4.94
N ASN A 178 6.54 20.69 5.35
CA ASN A 178 5.26 20.77 6.03
C ASN A 178 5.37 20.73 7.56
N LEU A 179 6.51 20.31 8.14
CA LEU A 179 6.74 20.34 9.59
C LEU A 179 6.42 21.69 10.28
N PRO A 180 6.72 22.87 9.69
CA PRO A 180 6.34 24.15 10.28
C PRO A 180 4.83 24.29 10.58
N TYR A 181 3.98 23.63 9.79
CA TYR A 181 2.53 23.71 9.94
C TYR A 181 2.02 22.91 11.16
N LEU A 182 2.81 21.98 11.71
CA LEU A 182 2.43 21.24 12.91
C LEU A 182 2.16 22.19 14.09
N ALA A 183 2.93 23.28 14.21
CA ALA A 183 2.79 24.25 15.30
C ALA A 183 1.39 24.89 15.41
N ASN A 184 0.61 24.87 14.32
CA ASN A 184 -0.74 25.43 14.25
C ASN A 184 -1.79 24.38 13.84
N ALA A 185 -1.42 23.10 13.80
CA ALA A 185 -2.31 22.01 13.40
C ALA A 185 -2.75 21.17 14.60
N PHE A 186 -3.80 20.40 14.38
CA PHE A 186 -4.28 19.36 15.28
C PHE A 186 -3.84 17.99 14.76
N SER A 187 -3.64 17.03 15.65
CA SER A 187 -3.52 15.63 15.22
C SER A 187 -4.87 15.16 14.68
N LEU A 188 -4.86 14.37 13.61
CA LEU A 188 -6.08 13.74 13.08
C LEU A 188 -6.83 12.93 14.17
N GLU A 189 -6.12 12.36 15.16
CA GLU A 189 -6.72 11.66 16.31
C GLU A 189 -7.70 12.49 17.13
N GLN A 190 -7.60 13.82 17.04
CA GLN A 190 -8.46 14.78 17.74
C GLN A 190 -9.75 15.07 16.97
N PHE A 191 -9.84 14.62 15.72
CA PHE A 191 -10.97 14.89 14.84
C PHE A 191 -12.19 14.04 15.22
N ARG A 192 -13.40 14.62 15.14
CA ARG A 192 -14.65 13.92 15.43
C ARG A 192 -15.74 14.33 14.44
N ILE A 193 -16.51 13.37 13.97
CA ILE A 193 -17.66 13.56 13.08
C ILE A 193 -18.94 13.22 13.85
N ARG A 194 -19.86 14.19 13.97
CA ARG A 194 -21.09 14.09 14.79
C ARG A 194 -22.39 14.01 13.98
N ARG A 195 -22.30 14.05 12.64
CA ARG A 195 -23.42 13.85 11.71
C ARG A 195 -23.07 12.71 10.76
N PRO A 196 -24.05 11.99 10.18
CA PRO A 196 -23.79 10.92 9.21
C PRO A 196 -22.78 11.34 8.13
N PRO A 197 -21.56 10.74 8.08
CA PRO A 197 -20.58 11.11 7.08
C PRO A 197 -20.98 10.63 5.69
N VAL A 198 -20.81 11.50 4.69
CA VAL A 198 -20.85 11.16 3.27
C VAL A 198 -19.45 11.35 2.70
N VAL A 199 -18.78 10.26 2.39
CA VAL A 199 -17.49 10.24 1.70
C VAL A 199 -17.73 10.52 0.22
N VAL A 200 -17.23 11.65 -0.26
CA VAL A 200 -17.41 12.13 -1.63
C VAL A 200 -16.08 11.97 -2.38
N GLY A 201 -16.00 10.93 -3.21
CA GLY A 201 -14.97 10.72 -4.22
C GLY A 201 -15.27 11.47 -5.53
N ALA A 202 -14.34 11.42 -6.48
CA ALA A 202 -14.46 12.08 -7.78
C ALA A 202 -14.84 11.14 -8.94
N GLY A 203 -15.30 9.93 -8.65
CA GLY A 203 -15.80 8.97 -9.65
C GLY A 203 -17.05 9.47 -10.37
N GLU A 204 -17.25 9.00 -11.60
CA GLU A 204 -18.36 9.40 -12.47
C GLU A 204 -19.75 9.25 -11.85
N SER A 205 -19.96 8.27 -10.97
CA SER A 205 -21.25 8.04 -10.29
C SER A 205 -21.69 9.22 -9.43
N LEU A 206 -20.78 10.12 -9.06
CA LEU A 206 -21.10 11.35 -8.34
C LEU A 206 -22.12 12.21 -9.12
N GLU A 207 -22.06 12.20 -10.46
CA GLU A 207 -22.97 12.95 -11.33
C GLU A 207 -24.43 12.55 -11.15
N ASP A 208 -24.68 11.27 -10.85
CA ASP A 208 -26.02 10.70 -10.71
C ASP A 208 -26.72 11.12 -9.41
N ARG A 209 -26.02 11.87 -8.56
CA ARG A 209 -26.47 12.24 -7.21
C ARG A 209 -26.29 13.73 -6.89
N PHE A 210 -25.90 14.57 -7.85
CA PHE A 210 -25.83 16.02 -7.62
C PHE A 210 -27.09 16.62 -6.99
N PRO A 211 -28.32 16.32 -7.46
CA PRO A 211 -29.53 16.88 -6.85
C PRO A 211 -29.78 16.36 -5.43
N TRP A 212 -29.30 15.15 -5.11
CA TRP A 212 -29.51 14.54 -3.80
C TRP A 212 -28.64 15.18 -2.72
N ILE A 213 -27.35 15.40 -3.01
CA ILE A 213 -26.43 16.01 -2.05
C ILE A 213 -26.97 17.37 -1.58
N ALA A 214 -27.52 18.16 -2.52
CA ALA A 214 -28.13 19.44 -2.20
C ALA A 214 -29.33 19.31 -1.24
N LYS A 215 -30.17 18.28 -1.40
CA LYS A 215 -31.37 18.05 -0.56
C LYS A 215 -31.04 17.60 0.86
N VAL A 216 -29.99 16.80 1.05
CA VAL A 216 -29.64 16.25 2.37
C VAL A 216 -28.52 17.02 3.06
N ARG A 217 -28.03 18.12 2.45
CA ARG A 217 -26.79 18.78 2.84
C ARG A 217 -26.71 19.09 4.34
N ASP A 218 -27.79 19.58 4.93
CA ASP A 218 -27.80 19.99 6.33
C ASP A 218 -27.81 18.80 7.31
N ALA A 219 -28.32 17.65 6.87
CA ALA A 219 -28.43 16.42 7.65
C ALA A 219 -27.12 15.60 7.70
N VAL A 220 -26.16 15.87 6.80
CA VAL A 220 -24.96 15.04 6.62
C VAL A 220 -23.66 15.81 6.84
N TYR A 221 -22.58 15.06 7.10
CA TYR A 221 -21.22 15.58 7.16
C TYR A 221 -20.45 15.22 5.88
N LEU A 222 -20.19 16.17 4.99
CA LEU A 222 -19.51 15.91 3.72
C LEU A 222 -17.99 15.82 3.92
N VAL A 223 -17.45 14.62 3.75
CA VAL A 223 -16.02 14.32 3.71
C VAL A 223 -15.59 14.22 2.25
N ALA A 224 -15.06 15.31 1.70
CA ALA A 224 -14.70 15.40 0.28
C ALA A 224 -13.21 15.15 0.06
N VAL A 225 -12.88 14.30 -0.91
CA VAL A 225 -11.51 14.21 -1.42
C VAL A 225 -11.16 15.45 -2.24
N ASP A 226 -9.88 15.79 -2.29
CA ASP A 226 -9.30 16.87 -3.11
C ASP A 226 -9.93 16.98 -4.52
N THR A 227 -9.90 15.90 -5.29
CA THR A 227 -10.40 15.84 -6.69
C THR A 227 -11.91 16.06 -6.82
N ALA A 228 -12.68 15.92 -5.74
CA ALA A 228 -14.12 16.22 -5.72
C ALA A 228 -14.42 17.68 -5.39
N LEU A 229 -13.45 18.44 -4.86
CA LEU A 229 -13.63 19.84 -4.46
C LEU A 229 -14.10 20.73 -5.62
N PRO A 230 -13.52 20.67 -6.85
CA PRO A 230 -14.01 21.48 -7.96
C PRO A 230 -15.44 21.12 -8.38
N VAL A 231 -15.82 19.84 -8.27
CA VAL A 231 -17.17 19.37 -8.59
C VAL A 231 -18.17 19.96 -7.61
N LEU A 232 -17.92 19.83 -6.31
CA LEU A 232 -18.77 20.39 -5.26
C LEU A 232 -18.89 21.91 -5.36
N SER A 233 -17.77 22.60 -5.63
CA SER A 233 -17.76 24.05 -5.88
C SER A 233 -18.68 24.46 -7.02
N SER A 234 -18.62 23.74 -8.15
CA SER A 234 -19.45 24.03 -9.32
C SER A 234 -20.96 23.87 -9.07
N LEU A 235 -21.33 23.14 -8.00
CA LEU A 235 -22.71 22.96 -7.55
C LEU A 235 -23.11 23.94 -6.44
N GLY A 236 -22.21 24.82 -6.01
CA GLY A 236 -22.42 25.68 -4.84
C GLY A 236 -22.44 24.92 -3.51
N ILE A 237 -21.91 23.70 -3.46
CA ILE A 237 -21.92 22.85 -2.27
C ILE A 237 -20.58 22.95 -1.56
N ARG A 238 -20.60 23.35 -0.29
CA ARG A 238 -19.41 23.42 0.58
C ARG A 238 -19.21 22.10 1.33
N PRO A 239 -18.03 21.46 1.29
CA PRO A 239 -17.74 20.29 2.13
C PRO A 239 -17.59 20.69 3.61
N ASP A 240 -17.76 19.72 4.51
CA ASP A 240 -17.49 19.92 5.96
C ASP A 240 -16.04 19.55 6.31
N LEU A 241 -15.42 18.65 5.53
CA LEU A 241 -14.00 18.29 5.62
C LEU A 241 -13.46 18.06 4.21
N ALA A 242 -12.29 18.64 3.92
CA ALA A 242 -11.47 18.25 2.77
C ALA A 242 -10.41 17.24 3.19
N VAL A 243 -10.07 16.30 2.30
CA VAL A 243 -9.02 15.28 2.52
C VAL A 243 -8.00 15.32 1.38
N SER A 244 -6.70 15.37 1.71
CA SER A 244 -5.63 15.49 0.72
C SER A 244 -4.41 14.64 1.09
N VAL A 245 -3.87 13.90 0.13
CA VAL A 245 -2.67 13.06 0.36
C VAL A 245 -1.65 13.09 -0.78
N ASP A 246 -1.95 13.70 -1.93
CA ASP A 246 -1.03 13.68 -3.08
C ASP A 246 0.14 14.64 -2.85
N SER A 247 1.36 14.13 -3.08
CA SER A 247 2.61 14.87 -2.91
C SER A 247 2.96 15.74 -4.11
N GLN A 248 2.22 15.63 -5.21
CA GLN A 248 2.53 16.25 -6.50
C GLN A 248 1.92 17.64 -6.65
N ALA A 249 2.67 18.56 -7.27
CA ALA A 249 2.25 19.93 -7.50
C ALA A 249 0.96 20.06 -8.33
N THR A 250 0.67 19.07 -9.20
CA THR A 250 -0.55 19.03 -10.00
C THR A 250 -1.81 18.97 -9.15
N ASN A 251 -1.75 18.39 -7.95
CA ASN A 251 -2.88 18.30 -7.04
C ASN A 251 -3.36 19.67 -6.54
N LEU A 252 -2.49 20.70 -6.52
CA LEU A 252 -2.89 22.08 -6.18
C LEU A 252 -4.05 22.59 -7.04
N GLN A 253 -4.21 22.08 -8.26
CA GLN A 253 -5.23 22.52 -9.19
C GLN A 253 -6.65 22.18 -8.73
N ASP A 254 -6.82 21.09 -7.97
CA ASP A 254 -8.09 20.73 -7.33
C ASP A 254 -8.48 21.74 -6.22
N PHE A 255 -7.49 22.48 -5.73
CA PHE A 255 -7.62 23.52 -4.71
C PHE A 255 -7.70 24.95 -5.28
N LEU A 256 -8.04 25.15 -6.56
CA LEU A 256 -8.17 26.52 -7.10
C LEU A 256 -9.62 27.03 -7.14
N SER A 257 -10.61 26.15 -6.94
CA SER A 257 -12.01 26.43 -7.25
C SER A 257 -12.87 26.83 -6.05
N LEU A 258 -12.38 26.81 -4.81
CA LEU A 258 -13.15 27.20 -3.62
C LEU A 258 -12.47 28.37 -2.87
N PRO A 259 -13.25 29.25 -2.23
CA PRO A 259 -12.72 30.13 -1.19
C PRO A 259 -12.58 29.32 0.12
N TYR A 260 -11.37 28.86 0.45
CA TYR A 260 -11.09 27.91 1.56
C TYR A 260 -11.12 28.50 2.97
N GLU A 261 -11.93 29.53 3.21
CA GLU A 261 -12.01 30.11 4.55
C GLU A 261 -12.86 29.21 5.47
N GLY A 262 -12.25 28.81 6.58
CA GLY A 262 -12.92 28.06 7.66
C GLY A 262 -13.31 26.61 7.35
N ILE A 263 -12.88 26.00 6.23
CA ILE A 263 -13.09 24.56 5.98
C ILE A 263 -11.94 23.77 6.63
N PRO A 264 -12.20 22.76 7.47
CA PRO A 264 -11.16 21.83 7.94
C PRO A 264 -10.51 21.05 6.79
N LEU A 265 -9.19 20.84 6.87
CA LEU A 265 -8.43 19.95 6.00
C LEU A 265 -7.77 18.85 6.82
N ALA A 266 -8.09 17.60 6.51
CA ALA A 266 -7.30 16.45 6.90
C ALA A 266 -6.24 16.20 5.81
N ALA A 267 -4.96 16.41 6.13
CA ALA A 267 -3.89 16.26 5.17
C ALA A 267 -2.77 15.35 5.67
N ASP A 268 -2.26 14.54 4.75
CA ASP A 268 -1.02 13.82 4.96
C ASP A 268 0.14 14.83 5.06
N LEU A 269 1.07 14.61 6.00
CA LEU A 269 2.23 15.47 6.18
C LEU A 269 3.14 15.49 4.93
N THR A 270 3.03 14.51 4.04
CA THR A 270 3.75 14.43 2.76
C THR A 270 3.02 15.09 1.57
N VAL A 271 1.86 15.69 1.80
CA VAL A 271 1.07 16.41 0.78
C VAL A 271 1.90 17.51 0.11
N TYR A 272 1.55 17.90 -1.11
CA TYR A 272 2.23 19.02 -1.78
C TYR A 272 2.18 20.30 -0.93
N PRO A 273 3.33 20.91 -0.54
CA PRO A 273 3.37 22.01 0.44
C PRO A 273 2.64 23.29 0.01
N GLY A 274 2.39 23.45 -1.30
CA GLY A 274 1.55 24.53 -1.79
C GLY A 274 0.11 24.45 -1.28
N ILE A 275 -0.39 23.26 -0.92
CA ILE A 275 -1.74 23.08 -0.38
C ILE A 275 -1.82 23.66 1.03
N LEU A 276 -0.91 23.26 1.94
CA LEU A 276 -0.90 23.79 3.31
C LEU A 276 -0.62 25.30 3.34
N ARG A 277 0.21 25.81 2.44
CA ARG A 277 0.51 27.25 2.35
C ARG A 277 -0.70 28.11 1.99
N ASN A 278 -1.60 27.61 1.15
CA ASN A 278 -2.77 28.35 0.71
C ASN A 278 -4.02 28.04 1.55
N TRP A 279 -3.94 27.08 2.48
CA TRP A 279 -5.07 26.69 3.30
C TRP A 279 -5.30 27.69 4.45
N LYS A 280 -6.54 28.17 4.58
CA LYS A 280 -6.93 29.17 5.58
C LYS A 280 -7.90 28.64 6.65
N GLY A 281 -8.23 27.35 6.62
CA GLY A 281 -9.06 26.71 7.63
C GLY A 281 -8.27 25.87 8.62
N PRO A 282 -8.95 25.20 9.57
CA PRO A 282 -8.30 24.29 10.51
C PRO A 282 -7.53 23.16 9.80
N LEU A 283 -6.35 22.82 10.33
CA LEU A 283 -5.50 21.74 9.80
C LEU A 283 -5.50 20.55 10.75
N TYR A 284 -5.81 19.37 10.22
CA TYR A 284 -5.67 18.08 10.89
C TYR A 284 -4.62 17.27 10.15
N LEU A 285 -3.43 17.12 10.75
CA LEU A 285 -2.30 16.45 10.11
C LEU A 285 -2.17 15.01 10.59
N PHE A 286 -1.82 14.14 9.66
CA PHE A 286 -1.48 12.74 9.89
C PHE A 286 -0.32 12.33 8.96
N LEU A 287 0.21 11.12 9.13
CA LEU A 287 1.25 10.61 8.24
C LEU A 287 0.91 9.20 7.77
N THR A 288 0.80 9.00 6.45
CA THR A 288 0.67 7.66 5.89
C THR A 288 2.03 6.95 5.95
N ARG A 289 2.04 5.71 6.47
CA ARG A 289 3.25 4.87 6.44
C ARG A 289 3.55 4.39 5.02
N PHE A 290 4.29 5.18 4.24
CA PHE A 290 4.64 4.89 2.84
C PHE A 290 5.80 3.89 2.69
N GLU A 291 6.57 3.67 3.76
CA GLU A 291 7.63 2.68 3.86
C GLU A 291 7.91 2.32 5.34
N SER A 292 8.44 1.12 5.56
CA SER A 292 9.02 0.63 6.81
C SER A 292 10.44 1.18 6.99
N LEU A 293 10.54 2.48 7.27
CA LEU A 293 11.80 3.15 7.58
C LEU A 293 12.09 3.09 9.09
N ARG A 294 13.32 2.75 9.46
CA ARG A 294 13.84 2.89 10.82
C ARG A 294 13.84 4.33 11.28
N TRP A 295 13.94 5.29 10.37
CA TRP A 295 13.77 6.70 10.70
C TRP A 295 12.48 7.00 11.47
N PHE A 296 11.37 6.30 11.15
CA PHE A 296 10.11 6.47 11.87
C PHE A 296 10.07 5.81 13.25
N GLU A 297 11.02 4.92 13.53
CA GLU A 297 11.15 4.20 14.81
C GLU A 297 12.07 4.94 15.80
N ASP A 298 12.86 5.92 15.32
CA ASP A 298 13.67 6.79 16.17
C ASP A 298 12.76 7.55 17.16
N PRO A 299 12.99 7.47 18.49
CA PRO A 299 12.13 8.08 19.49
C PRO A 299 11.95 9.60 19.33
N LEU A 300 12.99 10.30 18.87
CA LEU A 300 12.91 11.73 18.60
C LEU A 300 11.91 11.99 17.46
N VAL A 301 12.01 11.21 16.38
CA VAL A 301 11.15 11.32 15.21
C VAL A 301 9.72 10.93 15.56
N ALA A 302 9.53 9.80 16.24
CA ALA A 302 8.22 9.32 16.67
C ALA A 302 7.51 10.33 17.59
N SER A 303 8.24 11.04 18.46
CA SER A 303 7.66 12.07 19.33
C SER A 303 7.24 13.35 18.59
N MET A 304 7.81 13.60 17.40
CA MET A 304 7.53 14.79 16.61
C MET A 304 6.41 14.57 15.58
N LEU A 305 6.32 13.38 15.00
CA LEU A 305 5.39 13.12 13.89
C LEU A 305 3.95 12.94 14.38
N PRO A 306 2.95 13.32 13.56
CA PRO A 306 1.55 13.03 13.86
C PRO A 306 1.26 11.54 13.77
N SER A 307 0.07 11.16 14.26
CA SER A 307 -0.44 9.79 14.18
C SER A 307 -0.27 9.18 12.79
N MET A 308 0.16 7.91 12.78
CA MET A 308 0.35 7.19 11.53
C MET A 308 -0.95 6.55 11.05
N VAL A 309 -1.28 6.78 9.78
CA VAL A 309 -2.38 6.11 9.09
C VAL A 309 -1.80 4.97 8.23
N PRO A 310 -2.48 3.81 8.15
CA PRO A 310 -2.04 2.73 7.26
C PRO A 310 -1.94 3.16 5.79
N PRO A 311 -1.10 2.49 4.96
CA PRO A 311 -1.01 2.77 3.53
C PRO A 311 -2.27 2.30 2.80
N LEU A 312 -3.26 3.17 2.67
CA LEU A 312 -4.57 2.85 2.07
C LEU A 312 -4.64 3.08 0.55
N GLY A 313 -3.55 3.51 -0.08
CA GLY A 313 -3.36 3.56 -1.54
C GLY A 313 -4.05 4.71 -2.28
N SER A 314 -5.16 5.25 -1.79
CA SER A 314 -5.87 6.38 -2.42
C SER A 314 -6.47 7.35 -1.41
N VAL A 315 -6.67 8.60 -1.82
CA VAL A 315 -7.36 9.63 -1.02
C VAL A 315 -8.79 9.22 -0.65
N GLY A 316 -9.49 8.51 -1.54
CA GLY A 316 -10.83 7.98 -1.28
C GLY A 316 -10.84 6.95 -0.14
N ASN A 317 -9.87 6.04 -0.12
CA ASN A 317 -9.75 5.07 0.96
C ASN A 317 -9.34 5.72 2.29
N ILE A 318 -8.50 6.77 2.25
CA ILE A 318 -8.15 7.56 3.43
C ILE A 318 -9.38 8.31 3.97
N ALA A 319 -10.17 8.93 3.10
CA ALA A 319 -11.41 9.59 3.48
C ALA A 319 -12.43 8.61 4.08
N LEU A 320 -12.56 7.41 3.50
CA LEU A 320 -13.37 6.32 4.06
C LEU A 320 -12.85 5.89 5.43
N TYR A 321 -11.55 5.68 5.58
CA TYR A 321 -10.94 5.35 6.87
C TYR A 321 -11.18 6.43 7.94
N ILE A 322 -11.03 7.71 7.58
CA ILE A 322 -11.34 8.83 8.47
C ILE A 322 -12.82 8.78 8.89
N ALA A 323 -13.74 8.54 7.96
CA ALA A 323 -15.16 8.42 8.28
C ALA A 323 -15.44 7.23 9.22
N CYS A 324 -14.86 6.06 8.97
CA CYS A 324 -15.00 4.88 9.83
C CYS A 324 -14.46 5.10 11.24
N THR A 325 -13.29 5.74 11.33
CA THR A 325 -12.53 5.86 12.59
C THR A 325 -13.04 6.98 13.49
N TYR A 326 -13.46 8.11 12.91
CA TYR A 326 -13.72 9.33 13.67
C TYR A 326 -15.19 9.74 13.73
N SER A 327 -16.11 8.99 13.10
CA SER A 327 -17.55 9.17 13.29
C SER A 327 -18.09 8.29 14.41
N ASP A 328 -19.13 8.79 15.09
CA ASP A 328 -19.84 8.02 16.12
C ASP A 328 -20.31 6.66 15.56
N PRO A 329 -20.06 5.52 16.24
CA PRO A 329 -20.40 4.17 15.76
C PRO A 329 -21.88 3.95 15.42
N SER A 330 -22.79 4.75 15.98
CA SER A 330 -24.23 4.67 15.68
C SER A 330 -24.61 5.29 14.32
N LEU A 331 -23.72 6.08 13.71
CA LEU A 331 -24.01 6.77 12.45
C LEU A 331 -23.74 5.87 11.24
N PRO A 332 -24.56 5.93 10.17
CA PRO A 332 -24.26 5.29 8.91
C PRO A 332 -23.17 6.08 8.18
N ILE A 333 -22.33 5.38 7.44
CA ILE A 333 -21.31 5.98 6.57
C ILE A 333 -21.77 5.79 5.13
N LEU A 334 -21.98 6.88 4.42
CA LEU A 334 -22.42 6.87 3.03
C LEU A 334 -21.22 7.15 2.12
N CYS A 335 -21.12 6.43 1.01
CA CYS A 335 -20.08 6.62 0.00
C CYS A 335 -20.70 7.00 -1.35
N LEU A 336 -20.08 7.97 -2.02
CA LEU A 336 -20.50 8.45 -3.34
C LEU A 336 -19.28 8.81 -4.18
N GLY A 337 -19.27 8.48 -5.47
CA GLY A 337 -18.13 8.76 -6.34
C GLY A 337 -16.90 7.90 -6.03
N MET A 338 -17.06 6.79 -5.32
CA MET A 338 -16.02 5.78 -5.06
C MET A 338 -16.18 4.61 -6.02
N ASP A 339 -15.88 4.85 -7.31
CA ASP A 339 -16.25 3.90 -8.36
C ASP A 339 -15.18 2.83 -8.62
N PHE A 340 -13.91 3.13 -8.31
CA PHE A 340 -12.75 2.29 -8.65
C PHE A 340 -12.70 1.85 -10.12
N HIS A 341 -13.34 2.62 -10.99
CA HIS A 341 -13.46 2.42 -12.42
C HIS A 341 -13.72 3.78 -13.07
N TYR A 342 -13.38 3.89 -14.34
CA TYR A 342 -13.70 5.05 -15.17
C TYR A 342 -13.94 4.60 -16.60
N THR A 343 -14.83 5.31 -17.28
CA THR A 343 -15.04 5.19 -18.71
C THR A 343 -13.81 5.71 -19.44
N PRO A 344 -13.21 4.97 -20.39
CA PRO A 344 -12.07 5.47 -21.16
C PRO A 344 -12.34 6.86 -21.75
N GLY A 345 -11.41 7.80 -21.56
CA GLY A 345 -11.58 9.21 -21.92
C GLY A 345 -12.21 10.07 -20.82
N LYS A 346 -12.88 9.50 -19.83
CA LYS A 346 -13.52 10.25 -18.73
C LYS A 346 -13.07 9.75 -17.36
N PRO A 347 -11.87 10.14 -16.89
CA PRO A 347 -11.28 9.58 -15.67
C PRO A 347 -12.01 9.94 -14.36
N HIS A 348 -12.76 11.06 -14.36
CA HIS A 348 -13.43 11.60 -13.18
C HIS A 348 -14.75 12.28 -13.57
N ALA A 349 -15.58 12.56 -12.56
CA ALA A 349 -16.84 13.29 -12.70
C ALA A 349 -16.67 14.64 -13.39
N ARG A 350 -17.73 15.04 -14.11
CA ARG A 350 -17.89 16.35 -14.74
C ARG A 350 -17.70 17.45 -13.70
N GLY A 351 -16.85 18.42 -14.04
CA GLY A 351 -16.53 19.55 -13.17
C GLY A 351 -15.21 19.39 -12.41
N SER A 352 -14.69 18.16 -12.29
CA SER A 352 -13.35 17.93 -11.72
C SER A 352 -12.28 18.63 -12.57
N TYR A 353 -11.15 18.99 -11.96
CA TYR A 353 -10.07 19.67 -12.67
C TYR A 353 -9.60 18.85 -13.89
N THR A 354 -9.32 17.57 -13.70
CA THR A 354 -8.87 16.68 -14.79
C THR A 354 -9.87 16.61 -15.93
N HIS A 355 -11.17 16.50 -15.62
CA HIS A 355 -12.22 16.50 -16.64
C HIS A 355 -12.26 17.83 -17.40
N ARG A 356 -12.17 18.97 -16.70
CA ARG A 356 -12.20 20.31 -17.33
C ARG A 356 -11.02 20.52 -18.26
N VAL A 357 -9.80 20.17 -17.83
CA VAL A 357 -8.60 20.23 -18.67
C VAL A 357 -8.71 19.32 -19.88
N HIS A 358 -9.31 18.14 -19.71
CA HIS A 358 -9.54 17.24 -20.81
C HIS A 358 -10.49 17.85 -21.84
N VAL A 359 -11.68 18.29 -21.41
CA VAL A 359 -12.68 18.95 -22.28
C VAL A 359 -12.11 20.17 -22.99
N SER A 360 -11.31 20.99 -22.31
CA SER A 360 -10.70 22.18 -22.92
C SER A 360 -9.67 21.88 -24.02
N ARG A 361 -9.19 20.63 -24.11
CA ARG A 361 -8.25 20.18 -25.14
C ARG A 361 -8.92 19.46 -26.30
N HIS A 362 -10.24 19.29 -26.29
CA HIS A 362 -10.94 18.68 -27.42
C HIS A 362 -10.89 19.60 -28.62
N HIS A 363 -10.51 19.06 -29.77
CA HIS A 363 -10.64 19.75 -31.05
C HIS A 363 -10.96 18.74 -32.16
N ARG A 364 -11.29 19.24 -33.35
CA ARG A 364 -11.72 18.42 -34.49
C ARG A 364 -10.78 17.26 -34.86
N LEU A 365 -9.48 17.38 -34.58
CA LEU A 365 -8.46 16.38 -34.91
C LEU A 365 -8.13 15.43 -33.75
N ASP A 366 -8.47 15.82 -32.52
CA ASP A 366 -8.32 14.97 -31.33
C ASP A 366 -9.55 15.18 -30.42
N PRO A 367 -10.63 14.43 -30.68
CA PRO A 367 -11.87 14.57 -29.94
C PRO A 367 -11.83 13.85 -28.58
N SER A 368 -10.78 13.09 -28.25
CA SER A 368 -10.63 12.48 -26.93
C SER A 368 -9.16 12.21 -26.57
N PRO A 369 -8.40 13.26 -26.19
CA PRO A 369 -6.98 13.15 -25.85
C PRO A 369 -6.60 12.10 -24.78
N LEU A 370 -7.57 11.63 -23.98
CA LEU A 370 -7.35 10.66 -22.90
C LEU A 370 -7.84 9.25 -23.24
N LEU A 371 -8.48 9.04 -24.39
CA LEU A 371 -9.03 7.74 -24.74
C LEU A 371 -7.93 6.68 -24.84
N GLU A 372 -6.88 6.94 -25.62
CA GLU A 372 -5.79 5.99 -25.83
C GLU A 372 -5.06 5.66 -24.51
N SER A 373 -4.72 6.69 -23.73
CA SER A 373 -4.06 6.49 -22.44
C SER A 373 -4.95 5.71 -21.45
N GLY A 374 -6.25 5.98 -21.42
CA GLY A 374 -7.23 5.23 -20.62
C GLY A 374 -7.31 3.75 -21.04
N LEU A 375 -7.40 3.49 -22.34
CA LEU A 375 -7.43 2.12 -22.89
C LEU A 375 -6.14 1.35 -22.60
N ASN A 376 -4.99 2.00 -22.68
CA ASN A 376 -3.68 1.37 -22.43
C ASN A 376 -3.47 1.00 -20.95
N ARG A 377 -4.14 1.70 -20.03
CA ARG A 377 -4.09 1.40 -18.59
C ARG A 377 -5.01 0.24 -18.20
N GLN A 378 -6.14 0.08 -18.87
CA GLN A 378 -7.14 -0.94 -18.56
C GLN A 378 -6.78 -2.30 -19.18
N LYS A 379 -6.07 -3.14 -18.43
CA LYS A 379 -5.51 -4.41 -18.94
C LYS A 379 -6.26 -5.66 -18.47
N GLY A 380 -6.83 -5.65 -17.27
CA GLY A 380 -7.55 -6.80 -16.69
C GLY A 380 -9.05 -6.77 -16.99
N LEU A 381 -9.77 -7.88 -16.76
CA LEU A 381 -11.23 -7.92 -16.76
C LEU A 381 -11.76 -7.84 -15.33
N ALA A 382 -12.83 -7.08 -15.12
CA ALA A 382 -13.54 -7.00 -13.86
C ALA A 382 -15.04 -6.89 -14.09
N ARG A 383 -15.83 -7.24 -13.06
CA ARG A 383 -17.28 -7.12 -13.07
C ARG A 383 -17.69 -5.90 -12.24
N LEU A 384 -18.44 -4.99 -12.85
CA LEU A 384 -19.06 -3.86 -12.16
C LEU A 384 -20.21 -4.34 -11.27
N SER A 385 -20.62 -3.50 -10.31
CA SER A 385 -21.75 -3.74 -9.41
C SER A 385 -23.08 -3.98 -10.13
N ASN A 386 -23.27 -3.37 -11.30
CA ASN A 386 -24.43 -3.59 -12.18
C ASN A 386 -24.35 -4.90 -13.00
N GLY A 387 -23.31 -5.71 -12.81
CA GLY A 387 -23.10 -6.99 -13.47
C GLY A 387 -22.33 -6.93 -14.80
N GLN A 388 -22.04 -5.75 -15.33
CA GLN A 388 -21.33 -5.57 -16.60
C GLN A 388 -19.85 -5.98 -16.49
N MET A 389 -19.35 -6.70 -17.49
CA MET A 389 -17.92 -7.00 -17.63
C MET A 389 -17.19 -5.85 -18.34
N VAL A 390 -16.13 -5.35 -17.73
CA VAL A 390 -15.33 -4.22 -18.24
C VAL A 390 -13.84 -4.52 -18.16
N ARG A 391 -13.05 -3.75 -18.91
CA ARG A 391 -11.60 -3.70 -18.68
C ARG A 391 -11.31 -2.80 -17.47
N ALA A 392 -10.44 -3.25 -16.58
CA ALA A 392 -10.11 -2.55 -15.35
C ALA A 392 -8.63 -2.15 -15.30
N ASP A 393 -8.38 -1.01 -14.67
CA ASP A 393 -7.04 -0.55 -14.32
C ASP A 393 -6.57 -1.33 -13.07
N PRO A 394 -5.47 -2.09 -13.13
CA PRO A 394 -4.97 -2.86 -11.99
C PRO A 394 -4.69 -2.02 -10.74
N VAL A 395 -4.35 -0.74 -10.91
CA VAL A 395 -4.14 0.19 -9.78
C VAL A 395 -5.46 0.46 -9.07
N LEU A 396 -6.54 0.74 -9.82
CA LEU A 396 -7.85 0.98 -9.22
C LEU A 396 -8.43 -0.29 -8.59
N GLN A 397 -8.16 -1.47 -9.16
CA GLN A 397 -8.50 -2.75 -8.52
C GLN A 397 -7.79 -2.91 -7.17
N SER A 398 -6.51 -2.52 -7.09
CA SER A 398 -5.81 -2.55 -5.80
C SER A 398 -6.41 -1.59 -4.76
N PHE A 399 -6.90 -0.41 -5.18
CA PHE A 399 -7.59 0.51 -4.28
C PHE A 399 -8.96 -0.03 -3.85
N GLN A 400 -9.68 -0.68 -4.76
CA GLN A 400 -10.94 -1.35 -4.49
C GLN A 400 -10.75 -2.45 -3.43
N GLU A 401 -9.71 -3.28 -3.58
CA GLU A 401 -9.40 -4.34 -2.61
C GLU A 401 -9.14 -3.79 -1.21
N VAL A 402 -8.40 -2.67 -1.11
CA VAL A 402 -8.19 -1.98 0.17
C VAL A 402 -9.51 -1.48 0.76
N ALA A 403 -10.37 -0.85 -0.03
CA ALA A 403 -11.69 -0.43 0.43
C ALA A 403 -12.54 -1.61 0.91
N ARG A 404 -12.47 -2.76 0.21
CA ARG A 404 -13.14 -4.00 0.63
C ARG A 404 -12.66 -4.49 1.98
N THR A 405 -11.37 -4.43 2.26
CA THR A 405 -10.83 -4.77 3.59
C THR A 405 -11.37 -3.83 4.68
N ILE A 406 -11.49 -2.53 4.40
CA ILE A 406 -12.11 -1.58 5.34
C ILE A 406 -13.58 -1.95 5.60
N CYS A 407 -14.38 -2.19 4.55
CA CYS A 407 -15.79 -2.55 4.67
C CYS A 407 -16.03 -3.94 5.30
N GLN A 408 -15.06 -4.85 5.26
CA GLN A 408 -15.15 -6.12 5.99
C GLN A 408 -15.10 -5.92 7.51
N GLY A 409 -14.31 -4.93 7.97
CA GLY A 409 -14.21 -4.54 9.37
C GLY A 409 -15.28 -3.54 9.83
N GLU A 410 -15.89 -2.80 8.90
CA GLU A 410 -16.91 -1.79 9.17
C GLU A 410 -18.20 -2.06 8.39
N ARG A 411 -19.24 -2.54 9.09
CA ARG A 411 -20.50 -2.99 8.47
C ARG A 411 -21.49 -1.86 8.23
N ARG A 412 -21.27 -0.67 8.79
CA ARG A 412 -22.15 0.50 8.62
C ARG A 412 -21.83 1.35 7.38
N VAL A 413 -21.03 0.83 6.44
CA VAL A 413 -20.70 1.51 5.18
C VAL A 413 -21.71 1.15 4.09
N TYR A 414 -22.30 2.18 3.50
CA TYR A 414 -23.24 2.07 2.40
C TYR A 414 -22.74 2.81 1.17
N THR A 415 -23.01 2.28 -0.02
CA THR A 415 -22.68 2.94 -1.29
C THR A 415 -23.92 3.42 -2.02
N LEU A 416 -23.87 4.68 -2.46
CA LEU A 416 -24.88 5.33 -3.29
C LEU A 416 -24.48 5.35 -4.77
N SER A 417 -23.29 4.83 -5.10
CA SER A 417 -22.78 4.76 -6.46
C SER A 417 -23.61 3.81 -7.32
N SER A 418 -24.09 4.30 -8.46
CA SER A 418 -24.87 3.55 -9.47
C SER A 418 -24.00 2.62 -10.33
N ARG A 419 -22.69 2.82 -10.32
CA ARG A 419 -21.69 2.18 -11.17
C ARG A 419 -20.37 2.06 -10.42
N GLY A 420 -19.44 1.27 -10.95
CA GLY A 420 -18.14 1.02 -10.33
C GLY A 420 -17.95 -0.43 -9.89
N LEU A 421 -16.77 -0.73 -9.35
CA LEU A 421 -16.47 -2.05 -8.80
C LEU A 421 -17.06 -2.20 -7.40
N ASP A 422 -17.51 -3.40 -7.08
CA ASP A 422 -17.98 -3.75 -5.74
C ASP A 422 -16.80 -3.75 -4.75
N PHE A 423 -16.85 -2.82 -3.80
CA PHE A 423 -15.87 -2.69 -2.72
C PHE A 423 -16.42 -3.11 -1.34
N GLY A 424 -17.51 -3.88 -1.29
CA GLY A 424 -18.03 -4.48 -0.05
C GLY A 424 -18.89 -3.56 0.82
N ALA A 425 -19.15 -2.32 0.40
CA ALA A 425 -20.17 -1.48 1.01
C ALA A 425 -21.59 -1.95 0.65
N LEU A 426 -22.53 -1.78 1.57
CA LEU A 426 -23.93 -2.17 1.37
C LEU A 426 -24.61 -1.23 0.35
N PRO A 427 -25.20 -1.75 -0.75
CA PRO A 427 -25.81 -0.89 -1.75
C PRO A 427 -27.10 -0.24 -1.21
N LEU A 428 -27.23 1.07 -1.38
CA LEU A 428 -28.47 1.83 -1.17
C LEU A 428 -28.90 2.46 -2.49
N THR A 429 -29.84 1.80 -3.16
CA THR A 429 -30.28 2.20 -4.51
C THR A 429 -31.47 3.15 -4.50
N ASP A 430 -32.25 3.21 -3.42
CA ASP A 430 -33.47 3.98 -3.32
C ASP A 430 -33.31 5.21 -2.40
N PHE A 431 -33.85 6.35 -2.84
CA PHE A 431 -33.84 7.57 -2.03
C PHE A 431 -34.64 7.42 -0.75
N HIS A 432 -35.69 6.58 -0.77
CA HIS A 432 -36.50 6.32 0.41
C HIS A 432 -35.68 5.62 1.50
N GLY A 433 -34.97 4.53 1.18
CA GLY A 433 -34.05 3.85 2.10
C GLY A 433 -33.01 4.78 2.71
N VAL A 434 -32.47 5.73 1.93
CA VAL A 434 -31.53 6.75 2.45
C VAL A 434 -32.22 7.71 3.42
N THR A 435 -33.40 8.23 3.08
CA THR A 435 -34.15 9.13 3.96
C THR A 435 -34.65 8.44 5.23
N SER A 436 -35.05 7.16 5.14
CA SER A 436 -35.45 6.36 6.31
C SER A 436 -34.26 6.12 7.22
N LEU A 437 -33.12 5.71 6.65
CA LEU A 437 -31.87 5.52 7.40
C LEU A 437 -31.41 6.82 8.11
N LEU A 438 -31.54 7.97 7.46
CA LEU A 438 -31.23 9.26 8.08
C LEU A 438 -32.31 9.70 9.09
N GLY A 439 -33.58 9.45 8.79
CA GLY A 439 -34.73 9.86 9.60
C GLY A 439 -34.88 9.07 10.90
N GLU A 440 -34.53 7.78 10.92
CA GLU A 440 -34.47 6.94 12.12
C GLU A 440 -33.43 7.46 13.13
N ILE A 441 -32.44 8.22 12.67
CA ILE A 441 -31.29 8.70 13.45
C ILE A 441 -31.46 10.17 13.85
N LEU A 442 -32.36 10.90 13.18
CA LEU A 442 -32.68 12.29 13.48
C LEU A 442 -33.98 12.42 14.33
N PRO A 443 -33.93 12.24 15.66
CA PRO A 443 -34.83 12.97 16.55
C PRO A 443 -34.11 13.89 17.56
N SER A 444 -34.60 15.14 17.54
CA SER A 444 -34.39 16.31 18.42
C SER A 444 -32.99 16.94 18.46
N GLU A 445 -33.02 18.27 18.38
CA GLU A 445 -31.97 19.24 18.64
C GLU A 445 -31.37 19.10 20.06
N LYS A 446 -30.78 17.95 20.39
CA LYS A 446 -29.74 17.95 21.41
C LYS A 446 -28.46 18.39 20.74
N SER A 447 -28.28 19.71 20.71
CA SER A 447 -26.95 20.32 20.71
C SER A 447 -26.10 19.56 21.72
N LEU A 448 -25.23 18.67 21.24
CA LEU A 448 -24.19 18.07 22.08
C LEU A 448 -23.39 19.24 22.65
N PRO A 449 -23.14 19.29 23.98
CA PRO A 449 -22.61 20.46 24.66
C PRO A 449 -21.37 21.04 23.99
N GLY A 450 -21.29 22.38 24.08
CA GLY A 450 -20.27 23.24 23.52
C GLY A 450 -18.85 22.96 24.01
N GLU A 451 -17.93 23.52 23.21
CA GLU A 451 -16.48 23.60 23.36
C GLU A 451 -15.73 22.27 23.63
N LEU A 452 -14.94 21.88 22.62
CA LEU A 452 -13.89 20.88 22.79
C LEU A 452 -12.90 21.41 23.84
N PRO A 453 -12.59 20.67 24.92
CA PRO A 453 -11.35 20.93 25.63
C PRO A 453 -10.19 20.75 24.63
N PRO A 454 -9.18 21.63 24.58
CA PRO A 454 -8.01 21.38 23.77
C PRO A 454 -7.36 20.07 24.26
N PRO A 455 -7.19 19.05 23.40
CA PRO A 455 -6.52 17.82 23.80
C PRO A 455 -5.01 18.08 24.02
N PRO A 456 -4.34 17.25 24.84
CA PRO A 456 -3.11 17.60 25.56
C PRO A 456 -1.84 17.72 24.71
N PHE A 457 -1.91 17.47 23.40
CA PHE A 457 -0.76 17.43 22.50
C PHE A 457 -0.87 18.52 21.44
N HIS A 458 -0.17 19.62 21.69
CA HIS A 458 0.08 20.68 20.72
C HIS A 458 1.56 20.69 20.41
N TRP A 459 1.89 20.63 19.13
CA TRP A 459 3.26 20.94 18.70
C TRP A 459 3.52 22.40 18.95
N ASP A 460 4.67 22.72 19.55
CA ASP A 460 5.11 24.10 19.66
C ASP A 460 6.20 24.41 18.61
N LYS A 461 6.29 25.69 18.21
CA LYS A 461 7.25 26.17 17.22
C LYS A 461 8.71 25.88 17.62
N ARG A 462 9.04 25.88 18.92
CA ARG A 462 10.40 25.63 19.42
C ARG A 462 10.75 24.15 19.32
N GLN A 463 9.81 23.25 19.57
CA GLN A 463 9.96 21.80 19.37
C GLN A 463 10.24 21.50 17.90
N VAL A 464 9.47 22.08 16.97
CA VAL A 464 9.71 21.93 15.52
C VAL A 464 11.14 22.39 15.17
N LEU A 465 11.56 23.56 15.64
CA LEU A 465 12.90 24.10 15.37
C LEU A 465 14.02 23.22 15.94
N ARG A 466 13.85 22.74 17.17
CA ARG A 466 14.79 21.83 17.81
C ARG A 466 14.91 20.52 17.03
N PHE A 467 13.79 19.92 16.68
CA PHE A 467 13.75 18.72 15.84
C PHE A 467 14.52 18.94 14.52
N LEU A 468 14.21 20.01 13.78
CA LEU A 468 14.90 20.32 12.53
C LEU A 468 16.41 20.48 12.69
N HIS A 469 16.85 21.06 13.82
CA HIS A 469 18.27 21.20 14.14
C HIS A 469 18.92 19.85 14.45
N GLU A 470 18.28 19.00 15.24
CA GLU A 470 18.81 17.66 15.56
C GLU A 470 18.92 16.76 14.31
N VAL A 471 17.94 16.81 13.40
CA VAL A 471 18.05 16.12 12.10
C VAL A 471 19.21 16.67 11.27
N TYR A 472 19.43 17.98 11.30
CA TYR A 472 20.52 18.62 10.58
C TYR A 472 21.89 18.18 11.10
N GLU A 473 22.09 18.12 12.42
CA GLU A 473 23.33 17.62 13.06
C GLU A 473 23.60 16.15 12.69
N LYS A 474 22.57 15.29 12.73
CA LYS A 474 22.70 13.87 12.29
C LYS A 474 23.14 13.76 10.83
N LEU A 475 22.66 14.66 9.97
CA LEU A 475 23.07 14.71 8.56
C LEU A 475 24.54 15.18 8.40
N GLU A 476 25.00 16.12 9.21
CA GLU A 476 26.42 16.55 9.23
C GLU A 476 27.35 15.43 9.69
N GLU A 477 26.96 14.71 10.75
CA GLU A 477 27.70 13.55 11.25
C GLU A 477 27.79 12.46 10.17
N ALA A 478 26.67 12.15 9.49
CA ALA A 478 26.64 11.17 8.42
C ALA A 478 27.56 11.54 7.24
N GLU A 479 27.57 12.81 6.83
CA GLU A 479 28.47 13.30 5.76
C GLU A 479 29.94 13.13 6.14
N ALA A 480 30.33 13.62 7.32
CA ALA A 480 31.70 13.51 7.82
C ALA A 480 32.14 12.04 8.00
N GLY A 481 31.21 11.16 8.34
CA GLY A 481 31.44 9.73 8.45
C GLY A 481 31.72 9.06 7.10
N ILE A 482 30.93 9.37 6.07
CA ILE A 482 31.12 8.83 4.71
C ILE A 482 32.48 9.27 4.15
N GLU A 483 32.89 10.52 4.38
CA GLU A 483 34.19 11.04 3.92
C GLU A 483 35.40 10.38 4.59
N LYS A 484 35.23 9.79 5.78
CA LYS A 484 36.30 9.20 6.59
C LYS A 484 36.31 7.66 6.59
N GLU A 485 35.44 7.01 5.82
CA GLU A 485 35.30 5.53 5.74
C GLU A 485 35.18 4.83 7.11
N MET A 486 34.56 5.48 8.11
CA MET A 486 34.56 4.98 9.49
C MET A 486 33.45 3.95 9.74
N LYS A 487 33.76 2.93 10.58
CA LYS A 487 32.77 1.94 11.07
C LYS A 487 31.56 2.55 11.82
N GLY A 488 31.65 3.80 12.29
CA GLY A 488 30.54 4.50 12.97
C GLY A 488 29.44 5.03 12.05
N THR A 489 29.73 5.22 10.76
CA THR A 489 28.82 5.82 9.77
C THR A 489 27.59 4.96 9.50
N CYS A 490 27.68 3.64 9.67
CA CYS A 490 26.57 2.73 9.39
C CYS A 490 25.38 2.95 10.33
N ARG A 491 25.61 3.17 11.63
CA ARG A 491 24.51 3.39 12.60
C ARG A 491 23.78 4.70 12.36
N THR A 492 24.49 5.77 12.04
CA THR A 492 23.87 7.06 11.70
C THR A 492 23.06 6.94 10.42
N LEU A 493 23.58 6.23 9.40
CA LEU A 493 22.86 5.99 8.14
C LEU A 493 21.65 5.05 8.30
N GLU A 494 21.68 4.09 9.22
CA GLU A 494 20.51 3.27 9.57
C GLU A 494 19.39 4.13 10.16
N SER A 495 19.73 5.11 11.01
CA SER A 495 18.73 6.06 11.50
C SER A 495 18.24 6.98 10.38
N LEU A 496 19.06 7.27 9.36
CA LEU A 496 18.72 8.15 8.23
C LEU A 496 18.37 7.36 6.96
N ASP A 497 17.75 6.19 7.09
CA ASP A 497 17.47 5.28 5.97
C ASP A 497 16.54 5.86 4.89
N PHE A 498 15.85 6.97 5.19
CA PHE A 498 15.12 7.77 4.19
C PHE A 498 16.03 8.33 3.08
N LEU A 499 17.34 8.44 3.29
CA LEU A 499 18.33 8.87 2.29
C LEU A 499 18.46 7.91 1.11
N PHE A 500 17.96 6.67 1.25
CA PHE A 500 18.02 5.61 0.24
C PHE A 500 16.72 5.45 -0.56
N LEU A 501 15.70 6.26 -0.30
CA LEU A 501 14.38 6.09 -0.91
C LEU A 501 14.37 6.20 -2.44
N ASP A 502 15.15 7.14 -2.99
CA ASP A 502 15.28 7.39 -4.42
C ASP A 502 16.48 6.67 -5.06
N LEU A 503 17.15 5.79 -4.31
CA LEU A 503 18.31 5.04 -4.78
C LEU A 503 17.89 3.62 -5.21
N PRO A 504 18.35 3.13 -6.38
CA PRO A 504 17.98 1.81 -6.88
C PRO A 504 18.49 0.68 -5.98
N GLU A 505 19.69 0.86 -5.42
CA GLU A 505 20.36 -0.06 -4.51
C GLU A 505 20.10 0.36 -3.07
N ARG A 506 19.66 -0.59 -2.24
CA ARG A 506 19.68 -0.46 -0.78
C ARG A 506 20.72 -1.44 -0.24
N PRO A 507 21.71 -0.98 0.53
CA PRO A 507 22.63 -1.89 1.19
C PRO A 507 21.86 -2.76 2.19
N LEU A 508 22.28 -4.02 2.33
CA LEU A 508 21.80 -4.90 3.38
C LEU A 508 22.42 -4.41 4.70
N LEU A 509 21.73 -3.53 5.42
CA LEU A 509 22.28 -2.88 6.60
C LEU A 509 22.47 -3.84 7.80
N GLU A 510 21.94 -5.07 7.79
CA GLU A 510 21.94 -5.88 9.04
C GLU A 510 22.20 -7.40 8.96
N THR A 511 22.28 -8.05 7.80
CA THR A 511 22.10 -9.52 7.82
C THR A 511 23.34 -10.37 8.13
N SER A 512 24.56 -9.83 8.29
CA SER A 512 25.72 -10.72 8.44
C SER A 512 26.96 -10.17 9.16
N GLY A 513 26.88 -9.20 10.07
CA GLY A 513 28.05 -8.78 10.90
C GLY A 513 29.29 -8.28 10.13
N SER A 514 29.23 -8.27 8.80
CA SER A 514 30.21 -7.80 7.84
C SER A 514 29.54 -6.67 7.07
N TYR A 515 29.86 -5.43 7.43
CA TYR A 515 29.41 -4.27 6.66
C TYR A 515 30.10 -4.32 5.30
N GLU A 516 29.33 -4.51 4.22
CA GLU A 516 29.84 -4.29 2.87
C GLU A 516 30.19 -2.80 2.75
N SER A 517 31.40 -2.48 2.29
CA SER A 517 31.76 -1.11 1.96
C SER A 517 30.82 -0.58 0.89
N PHE A 518 30.30 0.63 1.08
CA PHE A 518 29.48 1.29 0.06
C PHE A 518 30.28 1.41 -1.25
N SER A 519 29.64 1.13 -2.38
CA SER A 519 30.28 1.42 -3.67
C SER A 519 30.54 2.93 -3.78
N GLU A 520 31.62 3.33 -4.46
CA GLU A 520 31.95 4.74 -4.65
C GLU A 520 30.78 5.54 -5.25
N SER A 521 30.06 4.93 -6.20
CA SER A 521 28.86 5.53 -6.80
C SER A 521 27.73 5.76 -5.79
N LEU A 522 27.51 4.82 -4.88
CA LEU A 522 26.50 4.93 -3.83
C LEU A 522 26.87 6.02 -2.83
N SER A 523 28.13 6.09 -2.42
CA SER A 523 28.64 7.13 -1.50
C SER A 523 28.44 8.54 -2.08
N VAL A 524 28.77 8.76 -3.36
CA VAL A 524 28.56 10.06 -4.03
C VAL A 524 27.08 10.46 -4.03
N ARG A 525 26.16 9.52 -4.31
CA ARG A 525 24.72 9.79 -4.31
C ARG A 525 24.20 10.10 -2.91
N LEU A 526 24.68 9.38 -1.89
CA LEU A 526 24.31 9.63 -0.49
C LEU A 526 24.75 11.02 -0.04
N VAL A 527 26.01 11.41 -0.28
CA VAL A 527 26.50 12.76 0.03
C VAL A 527 25.67 13.83 -0.67
N SER A 528 25.28 13.60 -1.93
CA SER A 528 24.40 14.51 -2.66
C SER A 528 23.01 14.66 -2.01
N ASN A 529 22.42 13.54 -1.56
CA ASN A 529 21.15 13.55 -0.82
C ASN A 529 21.28 14.26 0.54
N ILE A 530 22.37 14.02 1.28
CA ILE A 530 22.64 14.69 2.56
C ILE A 530 22.73 16.20 2.36
N LYS A 531 23.56 16.67 1.41
CA LYS A 531 23.69 18.10 1.07
C LYS A 531 22.37 18.72 0.61
N TYR A 532 21.52 17.95 -0.07
CA TYR A 532 20.18 18.40 -0.44
C TYR A 532 19.31 18.66 0.81
N TYR A 533 19.21 17.69 1.72
CA TYR A 533 18.39 17.84 2.93
C TYR A 533 18.95 18.89 3.89
N ARG A 534 20.27 19.01 4.06
CA ARG A 534 20.88 20.09 4.86
C ARG A 534 20.44 21.47 4.36
N ARG A 535 20.55 21.73 3.06
CA ARG A 535 20.10 23.00 2.44
C ARG A 535 18.60 23.23 2.61
N LEU A 536 17.79 22.16 2.51
CA LEU A 536 16.35 22.22 2.72
C LEU A 536 16.02 22.64 4.16
N LEU A 537 16.62 21.98 5.17
CA LEU A 537 16.40 22.26 6.58
C LEU A 537 16.84 23.68 6.95
N SER A 538 18.01 24.14 6.48
CA SER A 538 18.46 25.53 6.71
C SER A 538 17.55 26.57 6.07
N ARG A 539 16.89 26.25 4.95
CA ARG A 539 15.87 27.13 4.34
C ARG A 539 14.60 27.16 5.18
N ILE A 540 14.13 26.01 5.67
CA ILE A 540 12.93 25.90 6.50
C ILE A 540 13.12 26.66 7.81
N GLN A 541 14.25 26.46 8.50
CA GLN A 541 14.55 27.18 9.76
C GLN A 541 14.54 28.69 9.58
N ARG A 542 15.10 29.20 8.47
CA ARG A 542 15.03 30.64 8.13
C ARG A 542 13.60 31.13 7.94
N LEU A 543 12.75 30.34 7.27
CA LEU A 543 11.34 30.70 7.05
C LEU A 543 10.54 30.70 8.36
N ILE A 544 10.77 29.74 9.24
CA ILE A 544 10.12 29.68 10.56
C ILE A 544 10.48 30.91 11.41
N ASN A 545 11.70 31.41 11.31
CA ASN A 545 12.18 32.56 12.08
C ASN A 545 11.71 33.92 11.55
N LEU A 546 11.12 33.98 10.34
CA LEU A 546 10.46 35.19 9.87
C LEU A 546 9.10 35.36 10.57
N PRO A 547 8.66 36.60 10.86
CA PRO A 547 7.28 36.82 11.27
C PRO A 547 6.34 36.29 10.18
N MET A 548 5.43 35.40 10.56
CA MET A 548 4.37 34.90 9.66
C MET A 548 3.45 36.10 9.39
N THR A 549 3.56 36.69 8.19
CA THR A 549 2.75 37.82 7.73
C THR A 549 1.33 37.40 7.40
#